data_AF-A0A8D4C772-F1
#
_entry.id   AF-A0A8D4C772-F1
#
_cell.length_a   1.000
_cell.length_b   1.000
_cell.length_c   1.000
_cell.angle_alpha   90.00
_cell.angle_beta   90.00
_cell.angle_gamma   90.00
#
_symmetry.space_group_name_H-M   'P 1'
#
loop_
_entity.id
_entity.type
_entity.pdbx_description
1 polymer ?
#
loop_
_entity_poly.entity_id
_entity_poly.type
_entity_poly.pdbx_seq_one_letter_code
_entity_poly.pdbx_strand_id
1 'polypeptide(L)'
;MEFAFYFASGAAVVATLRVISASNPVHALLYLVISLLAVAMCFFSLGAPFAGALEIIVYAGAIMVLFVFVVMMLNLGPAVAQQERAWLTPKVWLGPSLLSAVLLAQLLYVLFSEPSNATLAATSIEPKQVGVALFGPYLLAVELASLLLLGALVAAYHLGRHEAKE
;
A
#
# COMPACT_ATOMS: atom_id res chain seq x y z
N MET A 1 -9.45 18.45 -11.88
CA MET A 1 -8.72 17.34 -11.22
C MET A 1 -9.65 16.27 -10.64
N GLU A 2 -10.93 16.57 -10.39
CA GLU A 2 -11.88 15.59 -9.83
C GLU A 2 -12.06 14.32 -10.67
N PHE A 3 -12.18 14.44 -12.00
CA PHE A 3 -12.29 13.25 -12.86
C PHE A 3 -11.08 12.31 -12.72
N ALA A 4 -9.87 12.88 -12.72
CA ALA A 4 -8.64 12.10 -12.54
C ALA A 4 -8.61 11.41 -11.17
N PHE A 5 -9.06 12.10 -10.12
CA PHE A 5 -9.18 11.53 -8.78
C PHE A 5 -10.15 10.34 -8.74
N TYR A 6 -11.37 10.49 -9.24
CA TYR A 6 -12.38 9.41 -9.22
C TYR A 6 -11.99 8.24 -10.12
N PHE A 7 -11.42 8.52 -11.29
CA PHE A 7 -10.91 7.49 -12.19
C PHE A 7 -9.78 6.69 -11.52
N ALA A 8 -8.80 7.38 -10.94
CA ALA A 8 -7.68 6.74 -10.25
C ALA A 8 -8.14 5.97 -9.00
N SER A 9 -9.08 6.53 -8.22
CA SER A 9 -9.66 5.85 -7.06
C SER A 9 -10.37 4.55 -7.47
N GLY A 10 -11.17 4.59 -8.54
CA GLY A 10 -11.82 3.41 -9.09
C GLY A 10 -10.81 2.36 -9.56
N ALA A 11 -9.76 2.78 -10.26
CA ALA A 11 -8.68 1.91 -10.69
C ALA A 11 -7.95 1.25 -9.51
N ALA A 12 -7.65 2.01 -8.45
CA ALA A 12 -7.01 1.50 -7.23
C ALA A 12 -7.86 0.43 -6.54
N VAL A 13 -9.17 0.67 -6.39
CA VAL A 13 -10.09 -0.30 -5.78
C VAL A 13 -10.17 -1.58 -6.61
N VAL A 14 -10.38 -1.47 -7.92
CA VAL A 14 -10.46 -2.65 -8.80
C VAL A 14 -9.15 -3.42 -8.80
N ALA A 15 -8.00 -2.73 -8.86
CA ALA A 15 -6.69 -3.34 -8.80
C ALA A 15 -6.48 -4.08 -7.47
N THR A 16 -6.79 -3.45 -6.33
CA THR A 16 -6.69 -4.06 -5.00
C THR A 16 -7.58 -5.30 -4.86
N LEU A 17 -8.82 -5.26 -5.38
CA LEU A 17 -9.69 -6.45 -5.42
C LEU A 17 -9.05 -7.59 -6.21
N ARG A 18 -8.35 -7.29 -7.31
CA ARG A 18 -7.60 -8.27 -8.10
C ARG A 18 -6.36 -8.79 -7.37
N VAL A 19 -5.68 -7.97 -6.55
CA VAL A 19 -4.58 -8.44 -5.69
C VAL A 19 -5.06 -9.56 -4.77
N ILE A 20 -6.18 -9.33 -4.07
CA ILE A 20 -6.67 -10.25 -3.03
C ILE A 20 -7.32 -11.51 -3.62
N SER A 21 -7.85 -11.44 -4.83
CA SER A 21 -8.50 -12.57 -5.51
C SER A 21 -7.57 -13.36 -6.45
N ALA A 22 -6.39 -12.83 -6.77
CA ALA A 22 -5.43 -13.51 -7.64
C ALA A 22 -4.74 -14.66 -6.92
N SER A 23 -4.79 -15.86 -7.50
CA SER A 23 -4.08 -17.04 -6.97
C SER A 23 -2.61 -17.10 -7.40
N ASN A 24 -2.18 -16.29 -8.37
CA ASN A 24 -0.81 -16.22 -8.82
C ASN A 24 -0.10 -15.03 -8.14
N PRO A 25 0.96 -15.26 -7.34
CA PRO A 25 1.63 -14.20 -6.59
C PRO A 25 2.20 -13.08 -7.46
N VAL A 26 2.75 -13.40 -8.64
CA VAL A 26 3.30 -12.40 -9.56
C VAL A 26 2.21 -11.48 -10.08
N HIS A 27 1.05 -12.04 -10.47
CA HIS A 27 -0.08 -11.23 -10.93
C HIS A 27 -0.64 -10.37 -9.80
N ALA A 28 -0.75 -10.92 -8.58
CA ALA A 28 -1.18 -10.17 -7.41
C ALA A 28 -0.26 -8.96 -7.16
N LEU A 29 1.07 -9.14 -7.20
CA LEU A 29 2.01 -8.04 -7.03
C LEU A 29 1.94 -6.99 -8.14
N LEU A 30 1.75 -7.40 -9.40
CA LEU A 30 1.59 -6.45 -10.51
C LEU A 30 0.30 -5.62 -10.37
N TYR A 31 -0.81 -6.26 -9.95
CA TYR A 31 -2.04 -5.51 -9.63
C TYR A 31 -1.83 -4.56 -8.45
N LEU A 32 -1.01 -4.93 -7.47
CA LEU A 32 -0.69 -4.06 -6.34
C LEU A 32 0.10 -2.83 -6.80
N VAL A 33 1.08 -2.99 -7.69
CA VAL A 33 1.80 -1.86 -8.30
C VAL A 33 0.83 -0.92 -9.03
N ILE A 34 -0.11 -1.46 -9.81
CA ILE A 34 -1.14 -0.65 -10.48
C ILE A 34 -1.97 0.14 -9.45
N SER A 35 -2.36 -0.50 -8.34
CA SER A 35 -3.10 0.17 -7.27
C SER A 35 -2.30 1.32 -6.65
N LEU A 36 -1.03 1.10 -6.30
CA LEU A 36 -0.17 2.13 -5.70
C LEU A 36 0.06 3.30 -6.65
N LEU A 37 0.26 3.04 -7.94
CA LEU A 37 0.36 4.10 -8.96
C LEU A 37 -0.95 4.89 -9.08
N ALA A 38 -2.11 4.22 -9.00
CA ALA A 38 -3.41 4.89 -9.00
C ALA A 38 -3.61 5.72 -7.71
N VAL A 39 -3.15 5.26 -6.56
CA VAL A 39 -3.13 6.03 -5.31
C VAL A 39 -2.20 7.25 -5.42
N ALA A 40 -1.03 7.12 -6.06
CA ALA A 40 -0.16 8.25 -6.33
C ALA A 40 -0.87 9.33 -7.18
N MET A 41 -1.65 8.93 -8.18
CA MET A 41 -2.49 9.84 -8.96
C MET A 41 -3.59 10.52 -8.13
N CYS A 42 -4.13 9.83 -7.13
CA CYS A 42 -5.04 10.43 -6.16
C CYS A 42 -4.32 11.51 -5.33
N PHE A 43 -3.09 11.26 -4.86
CA PHE A 43 -2.30 12.26 -4.14
C PHE A 43 -1.97 13.48 -5.00
N PHE A 44 -1.61 13.30 -6.28
CA PHE A 44 -1.42 14.43 -7.18
C PHE A 44 -2.71 15.25 -7.36
N SER A 45 -3.85 14.58 -7.48
CA SER A 45 -5.15 15.24 -7.65
C SER A 45 -5.61 16.00 -6.39
N LEU A 46 -5.17 15.57 -5.20
CA LEU A 46 -5.41 16.22 -3.92
C LEU A 46 -4.41 17.35 -3.59
N GLY A 47 -3.48 17.67 -4.50
CA GLY A 47 -2.48 18.71 -4.27
C GLY A 47 -1.35 18.26 -3.34
N ALA A 48 -1.06 16.96 -3.27
CA ALA A 48 0.03 16.39 -2.47
C ALA A 48 1.15 15.80 -3.36
N PRO A 49 1.89 16.63 -4.13
CA PRO A 49 2.89 16.14 -5.09
C PRO A 49 4.05 15.41 -4.42
N PHE A 50 4.46 15.82 -3.22
CA PHE A 50 5.51 15.13 -2.47
C PHE A 50 5.10 13.70 -2.07
N ALA A 51 3.86 13.53 -1.58
CA ALA A 51 3.33 12.21 -1.22
C ALA A 51 3.18 11.31 -2.46
N GLY A 52 2.62 11.83 -3.55
CA GLY A 52 2.51 11.09 -4.81
C GLY A 52 3.87 10.65 -5.37
N ALA A 53 4.89 11.53 -5.32
CA ALA A 53 6.24 11.18 -5.76
C ALA A 53 6.88 10.09 -4.87
N LEU A 54 6.71 10.16 -3.55
CA LEU A 54 7.19 9.12 -2.63
C LEU A 54 6.46 7.78 -2.83
N GLU A 55 5.16 7.82 -3.12
CA GLU A 55 4.38 6.62 -3.44
C GLU A 55 4.97 5.88 -4.66
N ILE A 56 5.35 6.63 -5.69
CA ILE A 56 5.96 6.05 -6.90
C ILE A 56 7.37 5.54 -6.61
N ILE A 57 8.24 6.35 -6.01
CA ILE A 57 9.67 6.02 -5.88
C ILE A 57 9.90 4.97 -4.79
N VAL A 58 9.24 5.09 -3.64
CA VAL A 58 9.50 4.24 -2.47
C VAL A 58 8.59 3.02 -2.49
N TYR A 59 7.26 3.21 -2.51
CA TYR A 59 6.32 2.11 -2.39
C TYR A 59 6.29 1.24 -3.65
N ALA A 60 5.91 1.83 -4.79
CA ALA A 60 5.88 1.10 -6.06
C ALA A 60 7.29 0.81 -6.60
N GLY A 61 8.26 1.70 -6.35
CA GLY A 61 9.60 1.61 -6.94
C GLY A 61 10.57 0.71 -6.17
N ALA A 62 10.75 0.90 -4.87
CA ALA A 62 11.72 0.13 -4.10
C ALA A 62 11.11 -1.11 -3.43
N ILE A 63 10.01 -0.91 -2.68
CA ILE A 63 9.40 -1.96 -1.87
C ILE A 63 8.80 -3.03 -2.78
N MET A 64 7.94 -2.66 -3.73
CA MET A 64 7.31 -3.66 -4.61
C MET A 64 8.31 -4.37 -5.51
N VAL A 65 9.38 -3.71 -5.96
CA VAL A 65 10.44 -4.37 -6.73
C VAL A 65 11.15 -5.44 -5.90
N LEU A 66 11.44 -5.18 -4.62
CA LEU A 66 11.98 -6.20 -3.70
C LEU A 66 11.03 -7.40 -3.57
N PHE A 67 9.72 -7.16 -3.40
CA PHE A 67 8.73 -8.25 -3.33
C PHE A 67 8.67 -9.07 -4.62
N VAL A 68 8.64 -8.41 -5.79
CA VAL A 68 8.64 -9.08 -7.09
C VAL A 68 9.92 -9.91 -7.24
N PHE A 69 11.08 -9.37 -6.89
CA PHE A 69 12.35 -10.07 -6.93
C PHE A 69 12.35 -11.33 -6.06
N VAL A 70 11.91 -11.22 -4.79
CA VAL A 70 11.85 -12.35 -3.86
C VAL A 70 10.89 -13.43 -4.35
N VAL A 71 9.68 -13.06 -4.77
CA VAL A 71 8.68 -14.00 -5.29
C VAL A 71 9.18 -14.73 -6.53
N MET A 72 9.88 -14.02 -7.42
CA MET A 72 10.47 -14.62 -8.62
C MET A 72 11.65 -15.54 -8.28
N MET A 73 12.54 -15.14 -7.36
CA MET A 73 13.67 -15.96 -6.92
C MET A 73 13.22 -17.27 -6.26
N LEU A 74 12.16 -17.21 -5.45
CA LEU A 74 11.56 -18.39 -4.82
C LEU A 74 10.79 -19.26 -5.82
N ASN A 75 10.57 -18.76 -7.05
CA ASN A 75 9.85 -19.42 -8.15
C ASN A 75 8.64 -20.21 -7.65
N LEU A 76 7.73 -19.51 -6.95
CA LEU A 76 6.51 -20.08 -6.40
C LEU A 76 5.67 -20.63 -7.57
N GLY A 77 5.83 -21.92 -7.83
CA GLY A 77 5.37 -22.56 -9.05
C GLY A 77 3.86 -22.79 -9.11
N PRO A 78 3.36 -23.42 -10.20
CA PRO A 78 1.93 -23.66 -10.42
C PRO A 78 1.24 -24.42 -9.28
N ALA A 79 1.98 -25.26 -8.54
CA ALA A 79 1.48 -26.01 -7.40
C ALA A 79 0.98 -25.10 -6.27
N VAL A 80 1.69 -24.00 -5.98
CA VAL A 80 1.27 -23.03 -4.95
C VAL A 80 -0.01 -22.34 -5.39
N ALA A 81 -0.10 -21.91 -6.65
CA ALA A 81 -1.30 -21.25 -7.18
C ALA A 81 -2.54 -22.18 -7.18
N GLN A 82 -2.35 -23.48 -7.38
CA GLN A 82 -3.42 -24.46 -7.33
C GLN A 82 -3.90 -24.71 -5.88
N GLN A 83 -2.98 -24.77 -4.93
CA GLN A 83 -3.28 -24.87 -3.50
C GLN A 83 -4.03 -23.62 -3.00
N GLU A 84 -3.55 -22.42 -3.33
CA GLU A 84 -4.22 -21.15 -3.01
C GLU A 84 -5.65 -21.12 -3.54
N ARG A 85 -5.86 -21.55 -4.79
CA ARG A 85 -7.19 -21.62 -5.39
C ARG A 85 -8.13 -22.60 -4.66
N ALA A 86 -7.58 -23.68 -4.11
CA ALA A 86 -8.35 -24.64 -3.31
C ALA A 86 -8.71 -24.09 -1.91
N TRP A 87 -7.96 -23.10 -1.40
CA TRP A 87 -8.26 -22.42 -0.14
C TRP A 87 -9.27 -21.28 -0.29
N LEU A 88 -9.33 -20.65 -1.46
CA LEU A 88 -10.31 -19.62 -1.82
C LEU A 88 -11.72 -20.19 -2.07
N THR A 89 -12.23 -20.95 -1.10
CA THR A 89 -13.61 -21.48 -1.15
C THR A 89 -14.60 -20.52 -0.51
N PRO A 90 -15.89 -20.57 -0.93
CA PRO A 90 -16.91 -19.71 -0.37
C PRO A 90 -17.08 -19.82 1.14
N LYS A 91 -16.78 -20.98 1.74
CA LYS A 91 -16.85 -21.17 3.18
C LYS A 91 -15.77 -20.40 3.94
N VAL A 92 -14.58 -20.29 3.37
CA VAL A 92 -13.42 -19.65 4.04
C VAL A 92 -13.53 -18.13 3.96
N TRP A 93 -13.92 -17.58 2.80
CA TRP A 93 -13.94 -16.12 2.64
C TRP A 93 -15.20 -15.42 3.17
N LEU A 94 -16.31 -16.14 3.42
CA LEU A 94 -17.62 -15.50 3.67
C LEU A 94 -17.61 -14.79 5.02
N GLY A 95 -17.11 -15.47 6.04
CA GLY A 95 -17.05 -14.94 7.40
C GLY A 95 -16.20 -13.66 7.48
N PRO A 96 -14.92 -13.69 7.05
CA PRO A 96 -14.07 -12.50 7.01
C PRO A 96 -14.62 -11.38 6.13
N SER A 97 -15.23 -11.72 4.97
CA SER A 97 -15.82 -10.72 4.07
C SER A 97 -17.04 -10.05 4.69
N LEU A 98 -17.91 -10.81 5.35
CA LEU A 98 -19.08 -10.25 6.05
C LEU A 98 -18.64 -9.34 7.20
N LEU A 99 -17.67 -9.76 8.00
CA LEU A 99 -17.12 -8.94 9.08
C LEU A 99 -16.51 -7.63 8.53
N SER A 100 -15.72 -7.72 7.46
CA SER A 100 -15.12 -6.56 6.80
C SER A 100 -16.18 -5.62 6.22
N ALA A 101 -17.28 -6.16 5.68
CA ALA A 101 -18.40 -5.37 5.18
C ALA A 101 -19.15 -4.64 6.29
N VAL A 102 -19.35 -5.28 7.46
CA VAL A 102 -19.94 -4.63 8.64
C VAL A 102 -19.06 -3.49 9.14
N LEU A 103 -17.74 -3.71 9.23
CA LEU A 103 -16.78 -2.67 9.63
C LEU A 103 -16.77 -1.50 8.63
N LEU A 104 -16.82 -1.80 7.33
CA LEU A 104 -16.93 -0.77 6.29
C LEU A 104 -18.25 0.01 6.43
N ALA A 105 -19.37 -0.66 6.66
CA ALA A 105 -20.66 0.00 6.85
C ALA A 105 -20.65 0.92 8.08
N GLN A 106 -20.03 0.48 9.18
CA GLN A 106 -19.86 1.31 10.38
C GLN A 106 -18.96 2.53 10.11
N LEU A 107 -17.85 2.34 9.39
CA LEU A 107 -16.97 3.44 8.99
C LEU A 107 -17.72 4.47 8.14
N LEU A 108 -18.49 4.03 7.15
CA LEU A 108 -19.30 4.89 6.31
C LEU A 108 -20.39 5.60 7.12
N TYR A 109 -21.05 4.90 8.05
CA TYR A 109 -22.04 5.52 8.93
C TYR A 109 -21.43 6.66 9.74
N VAL A 110 -20.28 6.46 10.38
CA VAL A 110 -19.58 7.51 11.14
C VAL A 110 -19.16 8.66 10.22
N LEU A 111 -18.61 8.35 9.05
CA LEU A 111 -18.14 9.34 8.08
C LEU A 111 -19.28 10.25 7.56
N PHE A 112 -20.47 9.71 7.33
CA PHE A 112 -21.62 10.47 6.83
C PHE A 112 -22.49 11.07 7.94
N SER A 113 -22.31 10.67 9.20
CA SER A 113 -23.06 11.22 10.34
C SER A 113 -22.58 12.62 10.74
N GLU A 114 -21.30 12.93 10.51
CA GLU A 114 -20.72 14.25 10.75
C GLU A 114 -20.61 15.01 9.42
N PRO A 115 -21.50 15.99 9.14
CA PRO A 115 -21.42 16.77 7.92
C PRO A 115 -20.12 17.55 7.89
N SER A 116 -19.22 17.14 7.01
CA SER A 116 -17.97 17.85 6.76
C SER A 116 -18.26 19.16 6.03
N ASN A 117 -18.13 20.27 6.74
CA ASN A 117 -18.11 21.62 6.15
C ASN A 117 -16.73 21.99 5.59
N ALA A 118 -15.83 21.01 5.43
CA ALA A 118 -14.51 21.25 4.88
C ALA A 118 -14.65 21.54 3.38
N THR A 119 -14.49 22.81 3.02
CA THR A 119 -14.21 23.17 1.63
C THR A 119 -12.88 22.54 1.26
N LEU A 120 -12.85 21.71 0.21
CA LEU A 120 -11.62 21.24 -0.42
C LEU A 120 -10.87 22.48 -0.95
N ALA A 121 -10.05 23.08 -0.09
CA ALA A 121 -9.14 24.12 -0.51
C ALA A 121 -8.12 23.45 -1.43
N ALA A 122 -8.18 23.77 -2.72
CA ALA A 122 -7.30 23.25 -3.77
C ALA A 122 -5.86 23.80 -3.66
N THR A 123 -5.37 24.01 -2.44
CA THR A 123 -4.03 24.51 -2.19
C THR A 123 -3.06 23.34 -2.24
N SER A 124 -2.22 23.32 -3.27
CA SER A 124 -1.12 22.38 -3.37
C SER A 124 -0.15 22.58 -2.21
N ILE A 125 0.23 21.50 -1.53
CA ILE A 125 1.24 21.51 -0.47
C ILE A 125 2.60 21.27 -1.13
N GLU A 126 3.48 22.26 -1.06
CA GLU A 126 4.80 22.16 -1.66
C GLU A 126 5.71 21.20 -0.87
N PRO A 127 6.61 20.44 -1.55
CA PRO A 127 7.59 19.59 -0.88
C PRO A 127 8.43 20.33 0.18
N LYS A 128 8.72 21.62 -0.06
CA LYS A 128 9.44 22.47 0.89
C LYS A 128 8.69 22.61 2.22
N GLN A 129 7.37 22.79 2.18
CA GLN A 129 6.56 22.92 3.39
C GLN A 129 6.58 21.63 4.20
N VAL A 130 6.52 20.48 3.53
CA VAL A 130 6.65 19.17 4.17
C VAL A 130 8.04 19.01 4.80
N GLY A 131 9.10 19.42 4.09
CA GLY A 131 10.47 19.38 4.62
C GLY A 131 10.67 20.25 5.87
N VAL A 132 10.13 21.48 5.86
CA VAL A 132 10.18 22.36 7.05
C VAL A 132 9.42 21.75 8.23
N ALA A 133 8.28 21.09 7.99
CA ALA A 133 7.56 20.38 9.05
C ALA A 133 8.35 19.17 9.57
N LEU A 134 8.94 18.37 8.68
CA LEU A 134 9.72 17.18 9.05
C LEU A 134 10.93 17.51 9.91
N PHE A 135 11.67 18.57 9.58
CA PHE A 135 12.88 18.96 10.30
C PHE A 135 12.67 20.05 11.35
N GLY A 136 11.44 20.54 11.51
CA GLY A 136 11.05 21.45 12.59
C GLY A 136 10.29 20.68 13.67
N PRO A 137 8.94 20.75 13.68
CA PRO A 137 8.12 20.10 14.72
C PRO A 137 8.28 18.58 14.78
N TYR A 138 8.59 17.90 13.66
CA TYR A 138 8.70 16.45 13.60
C TYR A 138 10.14 15.92 13.60
N LEU A 139 11.12 16.74 14.01
CA LEU A 139 12.53 16.35 13.99
C LEU A 139 12.78 15.01 14.71
N LEU A 140 12.19 14.85 15.91
CA LEU A 140 12.32 13.60 16.68
C LEU A 140 11.72 12.40 15.94
N ALA A 141 10.64 12.58 15.16
CA ALA A 141 10.06 11.50 14.38
C ALA A 141 11.02 11.04 13.26
N VAL A 142 11.75 11.97 12.64
CA VAL A 142 12.79 11.65 11.64
C VAL A 142 13.94 10.86 12.27
N GLU A 143 14.41 11.28 13.44
CA GLU A 143 15.48 10.57 14.16
C GLU A 143 15.04 9.15 14.55
N LEU A 144 13.85 9.00 15.12
CA LEU A 144 13.31 7.69 15.47
C LEU A 144 13.06 6.80 14.26
N ALA A 145 12.59 7.36 13.13
CA ALA A 145 12.45 6.61 11.89
C ALA A 145 13.81 6.10 11.36
N SER A 146 14.88 6.89 11.51
CA SER A 146 16.23 6.45 11.13
C SER A 146 16.72 5.27 11.99
N LEU A 147 16.45 5.30 13.30
CA LEU A 147 16.77 4.20 14.22
C LEU A 147 15.91 2.97 13.93
N LEU A 148 14.64 3.15 13.56
CA LEU A 148 13.76 2.07 13.14
C LEU A 148 14.31 1.37 11.89
N LEU A 149 14.73 2.12 10.88
CA LEU A 149 15.31 1.56 9.65
C LEU A 149 16.64 0.87 9.90
N LEU A 150 17.48 1.43 10.78
CA LEU A 150 18.73 0.78 11.20
C LEU A 150 18.45 -0.55 11.91
N GLY A 151 17.51 -0.57 12.86
CA GLY A 151 17.09 -1.77 13.56
C GLY A 151 16.51 -2.82 12.62
N ALA A 152 15.66 -2.40 11.68
CA ALA A 152 15.09 -3.27 10.66
C ALA A 152 16.17 -3.90 9.76
N LEU A 153 17.19 -3.13 9.36
CA LEU A 153 18.31 -3.63 8.58
C LEU A 153 19.12 -4.67 9.35
N VAL A 154 19.45 -4.40 10.62
CA VAL A 154 20.19 -5.35 11.47
C VAL A 154 19.40 -6.66 11.65
N ALA A 155 18.09 -6.55 11.93
CA ALA A 155 17.21 -7.70 12.09
C ALA A 155 17.07 -8.51 10.79
N ALA A 156 16.85 -7.84 9.67
CA ALA A 156 16.72 -8.47 8.36
C ALA A 156 18.03 -9.19 7.94
N TYR A 157 19.19 -8.56 8.19
CA TYR A 157 20.49 -9.18 7.91
C TYR A 157 20.71 -10.43 8.78
N HIS A 158 20.45 -10.34 10.09
CA HIS A 158 20.66 -11.47 10.98
C HIS A 158 19.73 -12.64 10.66
N LEU A 159 18.46 -12.36 10.32
CA LEU A 159 17.48 -13.40 9.96
C LEU A 159 17.74 -14.00 8.57
N GLY A 160 18.11 -13.18 7.59
CA GLY A 160 18.32 -13.61 6.21
C GLY A 160 19.67 -14.31 5.96
N ARG A 161 20.62 -14.18 6.90
CA ARG A 161 21.92 -14.85 6.81
C ARG A 161 21.74 -16.35 7.10
N HIS A 162 21.89 -17.17 6.06
CA HIS A 162 22.09 -18.60 6.25
C HIS A 162 23.51 -18.84 6.76
N GLU A 163 23.64 -19.25 8.02
CA GLU A 163 24.88 -19.88 8.47
C GLU A 163 25.01 -21.21 7.70
N ALA A 164 26.07 -21.34 6.92
CA ALA A 164 26.45 -22.63 6.36
C ALA A 164 26.74 -23.54 7.55
N LYS A 165 25.79 -24.42 7.89
CA LYS A 165 26.05 -25.54 8.78
C LYS A 165 27.08 -26.41 8.07
N GLU A 166 28.31 -26.38 8.59
CA GLU A 166 29.29 -27.45 8.35
C GLU A 166 28.73 -28.80 8.80
#